data_AF-A0A9D6JIJ6-F1
#
_entry.id   AF-A0A9D6JIJ6-F1
#
_cell.length_a   1.000
_cell.length_b   1.000
_cell.length_c   1.000
_cell.angle_alpha   90.00
_cell.angle_beta   90.00
_cell.angle_gamma   90.00
#
_symmetry.space_group_name_H-M   'P 1'
#
loop_
_entity.id
_entity.type
_entity.pdbx_description
1 polymer ?
#
loop_
_entity_poly.entity_id
_entity_poly.type
_entity_poly.pdbx_seq_one_letter_code
_entity_poly.pdbx_strand_id
1 'polypeptide(L)'
;MNDKPEDIQDYLKQPPDSVAPILADAVKAAELLLAYAAEQGSDLDEQLMQTIVRSKHTLATCALKESEESEFWIAYRKLCIATAPVSRESLEATNVKVRPSRFWSRDISEVGKAVFRYRVVAIASIFILLLFQVYWVFLSTLVNDSKRINNELLSVEDAAFEAEIKYEILQQKINLKNSDKVVNPQEQVTDPEVQKKLEFEKNPKYQDLLHQWNANLLLLKKTDVLSKAFKDSIDQTADDYKV
;
A
#
# COMPACT_ATOMS: atom_id res chain seq x y z
N MET A 1 -59.31 -1.12 23.25
CA MET A 1 -58.21 -1.91 23.82
C MET A 1 -58.75 -3.31 24.04
N ASN A 2 -58.48 -4.22 23.10
CA ASN A 2 -58.98 -5.59 23.13
C ASN A 2 -57.76 -6.48 22.96
N ASP A 3 -57.17 -6.88 24.09
CA ASP A 3 -56.01 -7.77 24.15
C ASP A 3 -56.53 -9.19 23.93
N LYS A 4 -56.24 -9.75 22.76
CA LYS A 4 -56.57 -11.13 22.41
C LYS A 4 -55.47 -12.02 22.99
N PRO A 5 -55.79 -13.02 23.83
CA PRO A 5 -54.81 -14.02 24.22
C PRO A 5 -54.50 -14.91 23.00
N GLU A 6 -53.37 -14.65 22.36
CA GLU A 6 -52.84 -15.50 21.29
C GLU A 6 -52.43 -16.87 21.86
N ASP A 7 -53.12 -17.88 21.33
CA ASP A 7 -52.72 -19.28 21.15
C ASP A 7 -51.37 -19.70 21.73
N ILE A 8 -51.40 -20.20 22.97
CA ILE A 8 -50.33 -21.04 23.54
C ILE A 8 -50.48 -22.50 23.07
N GLN A 9 -51.60 -22.87 22.44
CA GLN A 9 -51.86 -24.26 22.04
C GLN A 9 -51.12 -24.73 20.77
N ASP A 10 -50.54 -23.82 19.97
CA ASP A 10 -49.89 -24.21 18.72
C ASP A 10 -48.44 -24.71 18.90
N TYR A 11 -47.86 -24.56 20.10
CA TYR A 11 -46.52 -25.06 20.41
C TYR A 11 -46.47 -26.57 20.74
N LEU A 12 -47.61 -27.22 20.94
CA LEU A 12 -47.68 -28.65 21.33
C LEU A 12 -47.89 -29.61 20.15
N LYS A 13 -47.80 -29.12 18.91
CA LYS A 13 -48.12 -29.91 17.70
C LYS A 13 -46.97 -30.10 16.72
N GLN A 14 -45.73 -29.90 17.14
CA GLN A 14 -44.58 -30.34 16.34
C GLN A 14 -44.34 -31.84 16.58
N PRO A 15 -44.36 -32.69 15.52
CA PRO A 15 -44.05 -34.10 15.66
C PRO A 15 -42.58 -34.29 16.10
N PRO A 16 -42.25 -35.33 16.88
CA PRO A 16 -40.91 -35.58 17.43
C PRO A 16 -39.81 -35.92 16.39
N ASP A 17 -40.09 -35.80 15.09
CA ASP A 17 -39.16 -36.17 14.01
C ASP A 17 -38.13 -35.06 13.66
N SER A 18 -38.15 -33.91 14.33
CA SER A 18 -37.24 -32.78 14.05
C SER A 18 -35.90 -32.83 14.80
N VAL A 19 -35.68 -33.83 15.68
CA VAL A 19 -34.45 -33.94 16.50
C VAL A 19 -33.29 -34.56 15.72
N ALA A 20 -33.59 -35.50 14.80
CA ALA A 20 -32.61 -36.17 13.95
C ALA A 20 -31.69 -35.23 13.14
N PRO A 21 -32.18 -34.13 12.50
CA PRO A 21 -31.30 -33.22 11.76
C PRO A 21 -30.32 -32.45 12.66
N ILE A 22 -30.72 -32.09 13.89
CA ILE A 22 -29.86 -31.34 14.83
C ILE A 22 -28.68 -32.20 15.27
N LEU A 23 -28.94 -33.47 15.61
CA LEU A 23 -27.90 -34.42 16.01
C LEU A 23 -26.93 -34.69 14.85
N ALA A 24 -27.43 -34.85 13.63
CA ALA A 24 -26.59 -35.06 12.45
C ALA A 24 -25.65 -33.88 12.19
N ASP A 25 -26.13 -32.64 12.36
CA ASP A 25 -25.30 -31.45 12.21
C ASP A 25 -24.29 -31.28 13.34
N ALA A 26 -24.65 -31.65 14.58
CA ALA A 26 -23.72 -31.66 15.69
C ALA A 26 -22.59 -32.68 15.50
N VAL A 27 -22.89 -33.87 14.98
CA VAL A 27 -21.89 -34.91 14.66
C VAL A 27 -20.92 -34.42 13.58
N LYS A 28 -21.40 -33.75 12.53
CA LYS A 28 -20.52 -33.15 11.51
C LYS A 28 -19.62 -32.05 12.10
N ALA A 29 -20.17 -31.21 12.98
CA ALA A 29 -19.38 -30.19 13.66
C ALA A 29 -18.31 -30.79 14.56
N ALA A 30 -18.65 -31.86 15.29
CA ALA A 30 -17.72 -32.61 16.13
C ALA A 30 -16.58 -33.21 15.30
N GLU A 31 -16.87 -33.78 14.13
CA GLU A 31 -15.86 -34.30 13.21
C GLU A 31 -14.88 -33.20 12.75
N LEU A 32 -15.40 -32.02 12.41
CA LEU A 32 -14.58 -30.90 11.96
C LEU A 32 -13.67 -30.40 13.09
N LEU A 33 -14.20 -30.26 14.31
CA LEU A 33 -13.42 -29.90 15.49
C LEU A 33 -12.35 -30.94 15.83
N LEU A 34 -12.69 -32.22 15.69
CA LEU A 34 -11.76 -33.33 15.94
C LEU A 34 -10.60 -33.32 14.93
N ALA A 35 -10.89 -33.12 13.64
CA ALA A 35 -9.87 -32.99 12.60
C ALA A 35 -8.94 -31.79 12.87
N TYR A 36 -9.51 -30.64 13.24
CA TYR A 36 -8.74 -29.45 13.61
C TYR A 36 -7.82 -29.70 14.82
N ALA A 37 -8.34 -30.33 15.87
CA ALA A 37 -7.57 -30.64 17.07
C ALA A 37 -6.43 -31.64 16.79
N ALA A 38 -6.67 -32.62 15.91
CA ALA A 38 -5.66 -33.57 15.46
C ALA A 38 -4.55 -32.88 14.64
N GLU A 39 -4.90 -31.95 13.75
CA GLU A 39 -3.92 -31.17 12.97
C GLU A 39 -3.04 -30.28 13.85
N GLN A 40 -3.59 -29.73 14.93
CA GLN A 40 -2.84 -28.92 15.90
C GLN A 40 -2.00 -29.75 16.88
N GLY A 41 -2.14 -31.08 16.88
CA GLY A 41 -1.45 -31.95 17.84
C GLY A 41 -1.92 -31.76 19.28
N SER A 42 -3.19 -31.39 19.48
CA SER A 42 -3.76 -31.27 20.83
C SER A 42 -3.90 -32.64 21.49
N ASP A 43 -3.53 -32.73 22.77
CA ASP A 43 -3.61 -33.97 23.55
C ASP A 43 -5.08 -34.21 23.92
N LEU A 44 -5.78 -34.97 23.06
CA LEU A 44 -7.18 -35.30 23.22
C LEU A 44 -7.32 -36.64 23.95
N ASP A 45 -8.24 -36.69 24.92
CA ASP A 45 -8.63 -37.92 25.57
C ASP A 45 -9.12 -38.95 24.54
N GLU A 46 -8.45 -40.10 24.48
CA GLU A 46 -8.73 -41.16 23.52
C GLU A 46 -10.18 -41.66 23.67
N GLN A 47 -10.71 -41.68 24.90
CA GLN A 47 -12.10 -42.08 25.15
C GLN A 47 -13.09 -41.12 24.49
N LEU A 48 -12.80 -39.82 24.51
CA LEU A 48 -13.64 -38.80 23.90
C LEU A 48 -13.66 -38.93 22.38
N MET A 49 -12.48 -39.14 21.77
CA MET A 49 -12.36 -39.37 20.34
C MET A 49 -13.14 -40.63 19.91
N GLN A 50 -12.99 -41.73 20.66
CA GLN A 50 -13.72 -42.98 20.37
C GLN A 50 -15.23 -42.78 20.45
N THR A 51 -15.75 -42.05 21.44
CA THR A 51 -17.19 -41.76 21.56
C THR A 51 -17.69 -40.98 20.35
N ILE A 52 -17.00 -39.93 19.92
CA ILE A 52 -17.44 -39.11 18.77
C ILE A 52 -17.40 -39.91 17.47
N VAL A 53 -16.34 -40.68 17.23
CA VAL A 53 -16.19 -41.54 16.04
C VAL A 53 -17.25 -42.64 16.04
N ARG A 54 -17.50 -43.27 17.19
CA ARG A 54 -18.55 -44.28 17.35
C ARG A 54 -19.93 -43.69 17.06
N SER A 55 -20.26 -42.54 17.63
CA SER A 55 -21.54 -41.87 17.39
C SER A 55 -21.74 -41.54 15.90
N LYS A 56 -20.68 -41.15 15.18
CA LYS A 56 -20.74 -40.94 13.72
C LYS A 56 -21.08 -42.23 12.96
N HIS A 57 -20.41 -43.34 13.28
CA HIS A 57 -20.66 -44.62 12.62
C HIS A 57 -22.05 -45.18 12.96
N THR A 58 -22.48 -45.05 14.22
CA THR A 58 -23.82 -45.45 14.64
C THR A 58 -24.86 -44.65 13.88
N LEU A 59 -24.76 -43.32 13.84
CA LEU A 59 -25.70 -42.45 13.12
C LEU A 59 -25.82 -42.79 11.62
N ALA A 60 -24.73 -43.22 10.98
CA ALA A 60 -24.73 -43.60 9.57
C ALA A 60 -25.45 -44.94 9.29
N THR A 61 -25.58 -45.81 10.29
CA THR A 61 -26.13 -47.17 10.14
C THR A 61 -27.50 -47.34 10.80
N CYS A 62 -27.75 -46.63 11.91
CA CYS A 62 -28.95 -46.72 12.74
C CYS A 62 -29.18 -45.40 13.51
N ALA A 63 -30.37 -45.21 14.07
CA ALA A 63 -30.59 -44.14 15.04
C ALA A 63 -29.80 -44.43 16.32
N LEU A 64 -29.20 -43.39 16.93
CA LEU A 64 -28.57 -43.53 18.24
C LEU A 64 -29.61 -43.86 19.31
N LYS A 65 -29.21 -44.68 20.29
CA LYS A 65 -29.99 -44.84 21.53
C LYS A 65 -29.86 -43.58 22.38
N GLU A 66 -30.87 -43.30 23.19
CA GLU A 66 -30.90 -42.13 24.11
C GLU A 66 -29.65 -42.06 25.03
N SER A 67 -29.16 -43.21 25.50
CA SER A 67 -27.92 -43.26 26.28
C SER A 67 -26.68 -42.86 25.50
N GLU A 68 -26.58 -43.29 24.23
CA GLU A 68 -25.44 -42.97 23.35
C GLU A 68 -25.47 -41.52 22.90
N GLU A 69 -26.67 -40.95 22.73
CA GLU A 69 -26.84 -39.53 22.44
C GLU A 69 -26.38 -38.65 23.61
N SER A 70 -26.73 -39.00 24.85
CA SER A 70 -26.27 -38.28 26.04
C SER A 70 -24.73 -38.31 26.17
N GLU A 71 -24.13 -39.49 25.96
CA GLU A 71 -22.67 -39.65 25.95
C GLU A 71 -22.01 -38.79 24.85
N PHE A 72 -22.61 -38.75 23.66
CA PHE A 72 -22.16 -37.89 22.56
C PHE A 72 -22.17 -36.41 22.96
N TRP A 73 -23.27 -35.90 23.53
CA TRP A 73 -23.37 -34.49 23.91
C TRP A 73 -22.36 -34.09 24.98
N ILE A 74 -22.06 -34.99 25.93
CA ILE A 74 -21.02 -34.77 26.94
C ILE A 74 -19.64 -34.72 26.29
N ALA A 75 -19.33 -35.66 25.39
CA ALA A 75 -18.07 -35.70 24.65
C ALA A 75 -17.90 -34.47 23.76
N TYR A 76 -18.95 -34.08 23.04
CA TYR A 76 -18.97 -32.90 22.19
C TYR A 76 -18.72 -31.61 22.98
N ARG A 77 -19.36 -31.45 24.15
CA ARG A 77 -19.12 -30.30 25.03
C ARG A 77 -17.67 -30.23 25.49
N LYS A 78 -17.08 -31.37 25.89
CA LYS A 78 -15.67 -31.44 26.29
C LYS A 78 -14.74 -31.10 25.13
N LEU A 79 -15.04 -31.58 23.91
CA LEU A 79 -14.29 -31.23 22.71
C LEU A 79 -14.31 -29.72 22.47
N CYS A 80 -15.49 -29.10 22.49
CA CYS A 80 -15.63 -27.65 22.29
C CYS A 80 -14.82 -26.83 23.32
N ILE A 81 -14.73 -27.29 24.57
CA ILE A 81 -13.92 -26.66 25.61
C ILE A 81 -12.42 -26.83 25.31
N ALA A 82 -12.01 -28.02 24.87
CA ALA A 82 -10.61 -28.32 24.53
C ALA A 82 -10.12 -27.56 23.29
N THR A 83 -11.01 -27.31 22.32
CA THR A 83 -10.70 -26.60 21.08
C THR A 83 -10.90 -25.08 21.16
N ALA A 84 -11.27 -24.54 22.33
CA ALA A 84 -11.37 -23.09 22.52
C ALA A 84 -10.02 -22.41 22.19
N PRO A 85 -10.00 -21.24 21.51
CA PRO A 85 -11.12 -20.32 21.24
C PRO A 85 -11.91 -20.60 19.95
N VAL A 86 -11.71 -21.75 19.30
CA VAL A 86 -12.26 -22.03 17.97
C VAL A 86 -13.69 -22.54 18.06
N SER A 87 -14.64 -21.80 17.48
CA SER A 87 -16.05 -22.19 17.39
C SER A 87 -16.37 -22.91 16.07
N ARG A 88 -17.46 -23.69 16.07
CA ARG A 88 -18.04 -24.28 14.85
C ARG A 88 -18.21 -23.25 13.74
N GLU A 89 -18.74 -22.07 14.07
CA GLU A 89 -18.98 -20.99 13.10
C GLU A 89 -17.68 -20.47 12.49
N SER A 90 -16.60 -20.37 13.27
CA SER A 90 -15.28 -19.96 12.79
C SER A 90 -14.69 -20.99 11.82
N LEU A 91 -14.84 -22.28 12.16
CA LEU A 91 -14.35 -23.35 11.31
C LEU A 91 -15.20 -23.54 10.06
N GLU A 92 -16.52 -23.45 10.14
CA GLU A 92 -17.38 -23.47 8.95
C GLU A 92 -17.06 -22.28 8.04
N ALA A 93 -16.86 -21.08 8.59
CA ALA A 93 -16.47 -19.89 7.82
C ALA A 93 -15.11 -20.05 7.11
N THR A 94 -14.16 -20.76 7.73
CA THR A 94 -12.82 -20.97 7.17
C THR A 94 -12.75 -22.19 6.24
N ASN A 95 -13.56 -23.22 6.53
CA ASN A 95 -13.60 -24.50 5.83
C ASN A 95 -14.72 -24.56 4.76
N VAL A 96 -15.38 -23.44 4.45
CA VAL A 96 -15.91 -23.21 3.10
C VAL A 96 -14.70 -23.29 2.18
N LYS A 97 -14.35 -24.52 1.79
CA LYS A 97 -13.46 -24.82 0.68
C LYS A 97 -13.97 -23.91 -0.42
N VAL A 98 -13.16 -22.91 -0.71
CA VAL A 98 -13.26 -22.03 -1.86
C VAL A 98 -13.07 -22.95 -3.06
N ARG A 99 -14.07 -23.79 -3.34
CA ARG A 99 -14.16 -24.59 -4.55
C ARG A 99 -13.96 -23.55 -5.62
N PRO A 100 -12.90 -23.59 -6.43
CA PRO A 100 -12.65 -22.58 -7.44
C PRO A 100 -13.76 -22.68 -8.47
N SER A 101 -14.91 -22.09 -8.13
CA SER A 101 -16.03 -21.87 -9.01
C SER A 101 -15.50 -20.84 -9.99
N ARG A 102 -15.27 -21.31 -11.20
CA ARG A 102 -14.96 -20.46 -12.34
C ARG A 102 -15.98 -19.33 -12.34
N PHE A 103 -15.48 -18.12 -12.14
CA PHE A 103 -16.10 -16.88 -12.56
C PHE A 103 -17.57 -16.68 -12.12
N TRP A 104 -17.71 -15.82 -11.12
CA TRP A 104 -18.76 -14.79 -11.13
C TRP A 104 -20.19 -15.12 -10.66
N SER A 105 -20.40 -16.25 -10.01
CA SER A 105 -21.67 -16.48 -9.30
C SER A 105 -21.43 -17.21 -7.99
N ARG A 106 -21.33 -16.44 -6.91
CA ARG A 106 -21.41 -16.95 -5.55
C ARG A 106 -22.46 -16.16 -4.79
N ASP A 107 -23.50 -16.85 -4.39
CA ASP A 107 -24.26 -16.50 -3.20
C ASP A 107 -23.33 -16.63 -2.00
N ILE A 108 -22.61 -15.54 -1.74
CA ILE A 108 -21.78 -15.38 -0.55
C ILE A 108 -22.75 -15.19 0.62
N SER A 109 -22.73 -16.13 1.58
CA SER A 109 -23.38 -15.99 2.89
C SER A 109 -23.16 -14.58 3.45
N GLU A 110 -24.19 -13.97 4.05
CA GLU A 110 -24.17 -12.56 4.47
C GLU A 110 -22.99 -12.23 5.39
N VAL A 111 -22.56 -13.20 6.20
CA VAL A 111 -21.37 -13.10 7.07
C VAL A 111 -20.08 -12.93 6.26
N GLY A 112 -19.95 -13.66 5.14
CA GLY A 112 -18.81 -13.55 4.24
C GLY A 112 -18.74 -12.18 3.54
N LYS A 113 -19.88 -11.56 3.26
CA LYS A 113 -19.93 -10.20 2.68
C LYS A 113 -19.43 -9.15 3.66
N ALA A 114 -19.73 -9.28 4.95
CA ALA A 114 -19.24 -8.35 5.98
C ALA A 114 -17.71 -8.40 6.08
N VAL A 115 -17.12 -9.60 6.20
CA VAL A 115 -15.67 -9.77 6.29
C VAL A 115 -14.96 -9.27 5.02
N PHE A 116 -15.54 -9.50 3.84
CA PHE A 116 -14.97 -9.00 2.58
C PHE A 116 -14.93 -7.47 2.52
N ARG A 117 -15.97 -6.78 3.01
CA ARG A 117 -15.98 -5.30 3.07
C ARG A 117 -14.87 -4.77 3.97
N TYR A 118 -14.68 -5.35 5.15
CA TYR A 118 -13.57 -4.95 6.03
C TYR A 118 -12.21 -5.16 5.38
N ARG A 119 -12.03 -6.29 4.69
CA ARG A 119 -10.78 -6.58 3.98
C ARG A 119 -10.51 -5.59 2.85
N VAL A 120 -11.53 -5.24 2.07
CA VAL A 120 -11.41 -4.25 0.98
C VAL A 120 -11.11 -2.86 1.54
N VAL A 121 -11.78 -2.44 2.61
CA VAL A 121 -11.53 -1.15 3.26
C VAL A 121 -10.11 -1.08 3.84
N ALA A 122 -9.63 -2.17 4.44
CA ALA A 122 -8.26 -2.25 4.96
C ALA A 122 -7.21 -2.17 3.83
N ILE A 123 -7.43 -2.85 2.71
CA ILE A 123 -6.53 -2.75 1.55
C ILE A 123 -6.57 -1.32 0.98
N ALA A 124 -7.77 -0.74 0.82
CA ALA A 124 -7.93 0.62 0.33
C ALA A 124 -7.26 1.66 1.24
N SER A 125 -7.37 1.51 2.57
CA SER A 125 -6.71 2.42 3.51
C SER A 125 -5.19 2.34 3.43
N ILE A 126 -4.62 1.14 3.25
CA ILE A 126 -3.18 0.97 3.00
C ILE A 126 -2.76 1.71 1.72
N PHE A 127 -3.53 1.57 0.63
CA PHE A 127 -3.24 2.29 -0.62
C PHE A 127 -3.32 3.82 -0.45
N ILE A 128 -4.33 4.32 0.26
CA ILE A 128 -4.48 5.75 0.53
C ILE A 128 -3.30 6.28 1.36
N LEU A 129 -2.90 5.55 2.41
CA LEU A 129 -1.74 5.92 3.23
C LEU A 129 -0.46 5.90 2.41
N LEU A 130 -0.28 4.93 1.52
CA LEU A 130 0.86 4.86 0.63
C LEU A 130 0.93 6.08 -0.31
N LEU A 131 -0.20 6.46 -0.92
CA LEU A 131 -0.27 7.65 -1.77
C LEU A 131 0.03 8.92 -0.99
N PHE A 132 -0.48 9.01 0.25
CA PHE A 132 -0.20 10.14 1.13
C PHE A 132 1.29 10.26 1.46
N GLN A 133 1.96 9.15 1.75
CA GLN A 133 3.41 9.12 1.98
C GLN A 133 4.21 9.59 0.76
N VAL A 134 3.86 9.07 -0.43
CA VAL A 134 4.51 9.47 -1.68
C VAL A 134 4.29 10.97 -1.93
N TYR A 135 3.05 11.45 -1.80
CA TYR A 135 2.71 12.86 -1.98
C TYR A 135 3.50 13.76 -1.01
N TRP A 136 3.62 13.36 0.25
CA TRP A 136 4.38 14.10 1.25
C TRP A 136 5.85 14.23 0.90
N VAL A 137 6.48 13.14 0.45
CA VAL A 137 7.89 13.13 0.03
C VAL A 137 8.09 14.04 -1.17
N PHE A 138 7.24 13.94 -2.19
CA PHE A 138 7.28 14.83 -3.35
C PHE A 138 7.14 16.30 -2.97
N LEU A 139 6.18 16.62 -2.09
CA LEU A 139 5.96 18.00 -1.64
C LEU A 139 7.17 18.55 -0.87
N SER A 140 7.76 17.75 0.01
CA SER A 140 8.95 18.15 0.77
C SER A 140 10.17 18.38 -0.13
N THR A 141 10.33 17.56 -1.17
CA THR A 141 11.40 17.69 -2.16
C THR A 141 11.20 18.97 -2.97
N LEU A 142 9.98 19.20 -3.47
CA LEU A 142 9.63 20.40 -4.25
C LEU A 142 9.85 21.70 -3.47
N VAL A 143 9.46 21.72 -2.19
CA VAL A 143 9.67 22.88 -1.30
C VAL A 143 11.16 23.11 -1.04
N ASN A 144 11.94 22.04 -0.83
CA ASN A 144 13.37 22.15 -0.59
C ASN A 144 14.12 22.63 -1.85
N ASP A 145 13.75 22.13 -3.02
CA ASP A 145 14.33 22.57 -4.29
C ASP A 145 14.01 24.05 -4.56
N SER A 146 12.78 24.48 -4.27
CA SER A 146 12.39 25.89 -4.42
C SER A 146 13.20 26.81 -3.49
N LYS A 147 13.43 26.40 -2.24
CA LYS A 147 14.29 27.15 -1.30
C LYS A 147 15.73 27.20 -1.77
N ARG A 148 16.26 26.08 -2.27
CA ARG A 148 17.63 26.02 -2.77
C ARG A 148 17.84 26.95 -3.95
N ILE A 149 16.94 26.92 -4.93
CA ILE A 149 17.01 27.79 -6.11
C ILE A 149 16.94 29.26 -5.70
N ASN A 150 16.04 29.63 -4.78
CA ASN A 150 15.96 31.00 -4.28
C ASN A 150 17.25 31.43 -3.56
N ASN A 151 17.84 30.55 -2.74
CA ASN A 151 19.11 30.87 -2.06
C ASN A 151 20.27 31.00 -3.04
N GLU A 152 20.32 30.16 -4.08
CA GLU A 152 21.32 30.26 -5.14
C GLU A 152 21.17 31.58 -5.91
N LEU A 153 19.93 31.99 -6.24
CA LEU A 153 19.65 33.30 -6.88
C LEU A 153 20.13 34.47 -6.02
N LEU A 154 19.80 34.47 -4.72
CA LEU A 154 20.26 35.52 -3.81
C LEU A 154 21.79 35.58 -3.73
N SER A 155 22.47 34.43 -3.67
CA SER A 155 23.94 34.40 -3.63
C SER A 155 24.61 34.90 -4.92
N VAL A 156 23.96 34.69 -6.08
CA VAL A 156 24.45 35.19 -7.37
C VAL A 156 24.23 36.70 -7.48
N GLU A 157 23.09 37.20 -6.99
CA GLU A 157 22.81 38.64 -6.93
C GLU A 157 23.80 39.37 -6.04
N ASP A 158 24.08 38.84 -4.84
CA ASP A 158 25.08 39.39 -3.92
C ASP A 158 26.49 39.41 -4.55
N ALA A 159 26.88 38.33 -5.22
CA ALA A 159 28.18 38.24 -5.90
C ALA A 159 28.28 39.19 -7.11
N ALA A 160 27.19 39.40 -7.84
CA ALA A 160 27.13 40.35 -8.95
C ALA A 160 27.28 41.80 -8.44
N PHE A 161 26.60 42.14 -7.35
CA PHE A 161 26.70 43.45 -6.70
C PHE A 161 28.11 43.72 -6.15
N GLU A 162 28.73 42.73 -5.51
CA GLU A 162 30.11 42.86 -5.03
C GLU A 162 31.11 43.08 -6.20
N ALA A 163 30.90 42.39 -7.33
CA ALA A 163 31.72 42.56 -8.52
C ALA A 163 31.57 43.96 -9.14
N GLU A 164 30.35 44.51 -9.16
CA GLU A 164 30.06 45.85 -9.66
C GLU A 164 30.78 46.93 -8.82
N ILE A 165 30.64 46.87 -7.49
CA ILE A 165 31.35 47.79 -6.57
C ILE A 165 32.87 47.70 -6.77
N LYS A 166 33.41 46.48 -6.89
CA LYS A 166 34.85 46.27 -7.07
C LYS A 166 35.34 46.87 -8.39
N TYR A 167 34.55 46.78 -9.45
CA TYR A 167 34.87 47.38 -10.74
C TYR A 167 34.88 48.91 -10.67
N GLU A 168 33.89 49.53 -10.02
CA GLU A 168 33.85 50.99 -9.83
C GLU A 168 35.08 51.52 -9.07
N ILE A 169 35.47 50.83 -7.98
CA ILE A 169 36.67 51.18 -7.21
C ILE A 169 37.93 51.08 -8.07
N LEU A 170 38.03 50.07 -8.93
CA LEU A 170 39.18 49.92 -9.84
C LEU A 170 39.23 51.06 -10.87
N GLN A 171 38.10 51.41 -11.48
CA GLN A 171 38.01 52.53 -12.41
C GLN A 171 38.39 53.86 -11.75
N GLN A 172 37.94 54.11 -10.53
CA GLN A 172 38.33 55.30 -9.77
C GLN A 172 39.84 55.34 -9.50
N LYS A 173 40.44 54.21 -9.11
CA LYS A 173 41.90 54.10 -8.90
C LYS A 173 42.69 54.33 -10.18
N ILE A 174 42.23 53.82 -11.32
CA ILE A 174 42.84 54.05 -12.63
C ILE A 174 42.81 55.55 -12.98
N ASN A 175 41.66 56.20 -12.80
CA ASN A 175 41.49 57.63 -13.06
C ASN A 175 42.40 58.49 -12.16
N LEU A 176 42.51 58.17 -10.87
CA LEU A 176 43.43 58.86 -9.94
C LEU A 176 44.89 58.69 -10.36
N LYS A 177 45.31 57.46 -10.71
CA LYS A 177 46.69 57.18 -11.14
C LYS A 177 47.06 57.91 -12.44
N ASN A 178 46.10 58.08 -13.35
CA ASN A 178 46.27 58.84 -14.59
C ASN A 178 46.31 60.36 -14.33
N SER A 179 45.62 60.84 -13.29
CA SER A 179 45.65 62.26 -12.89
C SER A 179 47.01 62.68 -12.29
N ASP A 180 47.74 61.77 -11.65
CA ASP A 180 49.08 62.04 -11.09
C ASP A 180 50.22 61.89 -12.14
N LYS A 181 49.97 61.20 -13.27
CA LYS A 181 50.95 61.09 -14.36
C LYS A 181 50.81 62.27 -15.33
N VAL A 182 51.52 63.36 -15.03
CA VAL A 182 51.90 64.38 -16.03
C VAL A 182 52.74 63.71 -17.12
N VAL A 183 52.07 63.49 -18.26
CA VAL A 183 52.52 63.18 -19.63
C VAL A 183 54.04 63.02 -19.84
N ASN A 184 54.49 61.78 -20.05
CA ASN A 184 55.64 61.48 -20.91
C ASN A 184 55.21 60.47 -22.01
N PRO A 185 55.08 60.86 -23.29
CA PRO A 185 54.34 60.09 -24.33
C PRO A 185 54.97 58.83 -24.94
N GLN A 186 55.79 58.03 -24.25
CA GLN A 186 56.47 56.87 -24.90
C GLN A 186 56.31 55.50 -24.23
N GLU A 187 55.40 55.31 -23.28
CA GLU A 187 55.19 54.00 -22.67
C GLU A 187 53.99 53.27 -23.32
N GLN A 188 54.27 52.31 -24.21
CA GLN A 188 53.27 51.44 -24.83
C GLN A 188 52.47 50.72 -23.73
N VAL A 189 51.20 51.10 -23.60
CA VAL A 189 50.25 50.51 -22.66
C VAL A 189 49.93 49.09 -23.12
N THR A 190 50.64 48.12 -22.57
CA THR A 190 50.21 46.73 -22.55
C THR A 190 49.15 46.66 -21.45
N ASP A 191 47.88 46.89 -21.81
CA ASP A 191 46.79 46.98 -20.85
C ASP A 191 46.60 45.64 -20.10
N PRO A 192 46.92 45.57 -18.79
CA PRO A 192 46.84 44.34 -18.02
C PRO A 192 45.39 43.86 -17.81
N GLU A 193 44.37 44.71 -18.04
CA GLU A 193 42.98 44.27 -18.00
C GLU A 193 42.59 43.42 -19.22
N VAL A 194 43.12 43.75 -20.40
CA VAL A 194 42.88 42.98 -21.63
C VAL A 194 43.55 41.59 -21.52
N GLN A 195 44.72 41.51 -20.89
CA GLN A 195 45.38 40.22 -20.63
C GLN A 195 44.61 39.36 -19.61
N LYS A 196 44.03 39.96 -18.56
CA LYS A 196 43.20 39.23 -17.60
C LYS A 196 41.91 38.69 -18.20
N LYS A 197 41.28 39.42 -19.13
CA LYS A 197 40.07 38.96 -19.83
C LYS A 197 40.36 37.75 -20.72
N LEU A 198 41.51 37.75 -21.40
CA LEU A 198 42.00 36.63 -22.20
C LEU A 198 42.43 35.41 -21.35
N GLU A 199 42.92 35.60 -20.13
CA GLU A 199 43.21 34.49 -19.21
C GLU A 199 41.95 33.87 -18.60
N PHE A 200 40.91 34.68 -18.34
CA PHE A 200 39.64 34.19 -17.80
C PHE A 200 38.92 33.27 -18.80
N GLU A 201 38.97 33.59 -20.10
CA GLU A 201 38.37 32.79 -21.18
C GLU A 201 39.12 31.47 -21.44
N LYS A 202 40.39 31.37 -21.03
CA LYS A 202 41.21 30.15 -21.11
C LYS A 202 41.16 29.28 -19.86
N ASN A 203 40.45 29.67 -18.80
CA ASN A 203 40.41 28.89 -17.58
C ASN A 203 39.59 27.59 -17.81
N PRO A 204 40.22 26.41 -17.68
CA PRO A 204 39.62 25.11 -18.05
C PRO A 204 38.35 24.80 -17.26
N LYS A 205 38.19 25.41 -16.07
CA LYS A 205 37.00 25.24 -15.24
C LYS A 205 35.71 25.76 -15.91
N TYR A 206 35.80 26.83 -16.71
CA TYR A 206 34.64 27.37 -17.41
C TYR A 206 34.26 26.54 -18.64
N GLN A 207 35.23 25.91 -19.30
CA GLN A 207 34.95 25.00 -20.41
C GLN A 207 34.23 23.74 -19.92
N ASP A 208 34.62 23.20 -18.77
CA ASP A 208 33.95 22.03 -18.18
C ASP A 208 32.48 22.31 -17.83
N LEU A 209 32.20 23.49 -17.27
CA LEU A 209 30.83 23.93 -16.97
C LEU A 209 29.98 24.11 -18.23
N LEU A 210 30.54 24.67 -19.31
CA LEU A 210 29.86 24.79 -20.59
C LEU A 210 29.55 23.43 -21.23
N HIS A 211 30.47 22.47 -21.14
CA HIS A 211 30.24 21.11 -21.61
C HIS A 211 29.15 20.40 -20.81
N GLN A 212 29.16 20.54 -19.48
CA GLN A 212 28.14 19.95 -18.61
C GLN A 212 26.75 20.56 -18.87
N TRP A 213 26.69 21.87 -19.10
CA TRP A 213 25.44 22.57 -19.43
C TRP A 213 24.86 22.12 -20.78
N ASN A 214 25.70 21.98 -21.82
CA ASN A 214 25.28 21.46 -23.12
C ASN A 214 24.79 20.01 -23.05
N ALA A 215 25.44 19.16 -22.24
CA ALA A 215 25.01 17.78 -22.05
C ALA A 215 23.61 17.69 -21.42
N ASN A 216 23.34 18.52 -20.40
CA ASN A 216 22.03 18.57 -19.74
C ASN A 216 20.92 19.08 -20.69
N LEU A 217 21.22 20.07 -21.53
CA LEU A 217 20.29 20.54 -22.57
C LEU A 217 19.93 19.45 -23.57
N LEU A 218 20.88 18.59 -23.91
CA LEU A 218 20.66 17.48 -24.85
C LEU A 218 19.79 16.38 -24.23
N LEU A 219 19.92 16.14 -22.92
CA LEU A 219 19.02 15.25 -22.18
C LEU A 219 17.59 15.79 -22.11
N LEU A 220 17.41 17.09 -21.86
CA LEU A 220 16.09 17.73 -21.85
C LEU A 220 15.40 17.68 -23.22
N LYS A 221 16.14 17.85 -24.32
CA LYS A 221 15.58 17.67 -25.66
C LYS A 221 15.16 16.21 -25.94
N LYS A 222 15.84 15.23 -25.36
CA LYS A 222 15.44 13.81 -25.48
C LYS A 222 14.20 13.48 -24.66
N THR A 223 13.98 14.13 -23.52
CA THR A 223 12.77 13.90 -22.71
C THR A 223 11.49 14.40 -23.39
N ASP A 224 11.58 15.46 -24.20
CA ASP A 224 10.43 15.92 -25.01
C ASP A 224 10.04 14.91 -26.10
N VAL A 225 11.03 14.24 -26.71
CA VAL A 225 10.79 13.17 -27.69
C VAL A 225 10.13 11.96 -27.02
N LEU A 226 10.58 11.61 -25.81
CA LEU A 226 10.02 10.53 -25.01
C LEU A 226 8.58 10.83 -24.56
N SER A 227 8.31 12.06 -24.13
CA SER A 227 6.97 12.53 -23.77
C SER A 227 6.01 12.44 -24.96
N LYS A 228 6.47 12.84 -26.15
CA LYS A 228 5.67 12.75 -27.38
C LYS A 228 5.39 11.30 -27.80
N ALA A 229 6.42 10.43 -27.78
CA ALA A 229 6.26 9.02 -28.10
C ALA A 229 5.32 8.29 -27.11
N PHE A 230 5.37 8.66 -25.83
CA PHE A 230 4.47 8.10 -24.82
C PHE A 230 3.03 8.54 -25.03
N LYS A 231 2.81 9.81 -25.39
CA LYS A 231 1.48 10.33 -25.73
C LYS A 231 0.89 9.63 -26.95
N ASP A 232 1.68 9.48 -28.02
CA ASP A 232 1.25 8.78 -29.24
C ASP A 232 0.89 7.31 -28.96
N SER A 233 1.63 6.63 -28.06
CA SER A 233 1.34 5.26 -27.65
C SER A 233 0.02 5.14 -26.87
N ILE A 234 -0.32 6.13 -26.04
CA ILE A 234 -1.58 6.16 -25.29
C ILE A 234 -2.76 6.41 -26.23
N ASP A 235 -2.61 7.35 -27.17
CA ASP A 235 -3.67 7.67 -28.13
C ASP A 235 -3.95 6.47 -29.06
N GLN A 236 -2.91 5.73 -29.46
CA GLN A 236 -3.06 4.52 -30.27
C GLN A 236 -3.78 3.40 -29.51
N THR A 237 -3.51 3.22 -28.21
CA THR A 237 -4.25 2.23 -27.41
C THR A 237 -5.69 2.66 -27.17
N ALA A 238 -5.97 3.96 -27.02
CA ALA A 238 -7.31 4.47 -26.81
C ALA A 238 -8.24 4.25 -28.03
N ASP A 239 -7.71 4.26 -29.25
CA ASP A 239 -8.51 3.98 -30.46
C ASP A 239 -8.75 2.48 -30.70
N ASP A 240 -7.84 1.60 -30.29
CA ASP A 240 -8.04 0.13 -30.34
C ASP A 240 -9.20 -0.35 -29.43
N TYR A 241 -9.53 0.40 -28.37
CA TYR A 241 -10.62 0.07 -27.45
C TYR A 241 -11.99 0.68 -27.82
N LYS A 242 -12.11 1.40 -28.95
CA LYS A 242 -13.38 1.97 -29.43
C LYS A 242 -14.16 1.07 -30.40
N VAL A 243 -13.74 -0.19 -30.57
CA VAL A 243 -14.43 -1.23 -31.36
C VAL A 243 -15.33 -2.08 -30.47
#